data_AF-A0A7Y5KDX2-F1
#
_entry.id   AF-A0A7Y5KDX2-F1
#
_cell.length_a   1.000
_cell.length_b   1.000
_cell.length_c   1.000
_cell.angle_alpha   90.00
_cell.angle_beta   90.00
_cell.angle_gamma   90.00
#
_symmetry.space_group_name_H-M   'P 1'
#
loop_
_entity.id
_entity.type
_entity.pdbx_description
1 polymer ?
#
loop_
_entity_poly.entity_id
_entity_poly.type
_entity_poly.pdbx_seq_one_letter_code
_entity_poly.pdbx_strand_id
1 'polypeptide(L)'
;MQFTLERKERSFVERAAIATCLHNVYNGIENLLKRVLKFIEIPLPDSKSSHQDLIQHAVEQKLISEELAESLDEYRAFRHFFVHGYGILLSEAPFAGSVRKLAGSLASLPSCD
;
A
#
# COMPACT_ATOMS: atom_id res chain seq x y z
N MET A 1 -20.55 4.13 30.07
CA MET A 1 -21.20 3.35 29.00
C MET A 1 -20.24 3.32 27.83
N GLN A 2 -19.54 2.19 27.62
CA GLN A 2 -18.63 2.00 26.48
C GLN A 2 -19.46 1.55 25.29
N PHE A 3 -19.50 2.35 24.22
CA PHE A 3 -20.03 1.95 22.93
C PHE A 3 -18.95 1.14 22.21
N THR A 4 -18.94 -0.17 22.40
CA THR A 4 -18.20 -1.09 21.54
C THR A 4 -18.89 -1.11 20.18
N LEU A 5 -18.29 -0.46 19.18
CA LEU A 5 -18.72 -0.55 17.79
C LEU A 5 -18.53 -2.00 17.32
N GLU A 6 -19.61 -2.77 17.26
CA GLU A 6 -19.62 -4.06 16.55
C GLU A 6 -19.31 -3.80 15.08
N ARG A 7 -18.06 -4.05 14.70
CA ARG A 7 -17.60 -3.83 13.34
C ARG A 7 -18.07 -5.02 12.49
N LYS A 8 -19.23 -4.85 11.85
CA LYS A 8 -19.80 -5.81 10.88
C LYS A 8 -18.69 -6.30 9.94
N GLU A 9 -18.60 -7.62 9.75
CA GLU A 9 -17.65 -8.18 8.78
C GLU A 9 -17.90 -7.56 7.40
N ARG A 10 -16.86 -7.00 6.81
CA ARG A 10 -16.94 -6.36 5.49
C ARG A 10 -17.24 -7.42 4.45
N SER A 11 -18.22 -7.19 3.59
CA SER A 11 -18.54 -8.04 2.44
C SER A 11 -17.36 -8.19 1.49
N PHE A 12 -17.40 -9.21 0.64
CA PHE A 12 -16.39 -9.40 -0.42
C PHE A 12 -16.24 -8.16 -1.31
N VAL A 13 -17.35 -7.53 -1.68
CA VAL A 13 -17.38 -6.31 -2.50
C VAL A 13 -16.69 -5.14 -1.79
N GLU A 14 -16.96 -4.94 -0.50
CA GLU A 14 -16.30 -3.88 0.27
C GLU A 14 -14.80 -4.11 0.41
N ARG A 15 -14.36 -5.36 0.62
CA ARG A 15 -12.94 -5.70 0.68
C ARG A 15 -12.25 -5.47 -0.67
N ALA A 16 -12.89 -5.88 -1.76
CA ALA A 16 -12.41 -5.64 -3.12
C ALA A 16 -12.31 -4.14 -3.42
N ALA A 17 -13.32 -3.35 -3.04
CA ALA A 17 -13.34 -1.90 -3.21
C ALA A 17 -12.22 -1.20 -2.43
N ILE A 18 -12.04 -1.54 -1.15
CA ILE A 18 -10.97 -0.96 -0.31
C ILE A 18 -9.60 -1.26 -0.90
N ALA A 19 -9.36 -2.49 -1.30
CA ALA A 19 -8.05 -2.89 -1.79
C ALA A 19 -7.78 -2.39 -3.23
N THR A 20 -8.82 -2.22 -4.05
CA THR A 20 -8.73 -1.47 -5.32
C THR A 20 -8.39 0.00 -5.06
N CYS A 21 -8.99 0.62 -4.05
CA CYS A 21 -8.69 2.00 -3.66
C CYS A 21 -7.21 2.13 -3.24
N LEU A 22 -6.72 1.26 -2.37
CA LEU A 22 -5.31 1.21 -1.95
C LEU A 22 -4.36 1.04 -3.12
N HIS A 23 -4.68 0.12 -4.04
CA HIS A 23 -3.91 -0.09 -5.27
C HIS A 23 -3.85 1.18 -6.13
N ASN A 24 -4.98 1.86 -6.30
CA ASN A 24 -5.05 3.08 -7.09
C ASN A 24 -4.26 4.23 -6.45
N VAL A 25 -4.30 4.36 -5.12
CA VAL A 25 -3.49 5.34 -4.38
C VAL A 25 -2.01 5.08 -4.60
N TYR A 26 -1.55 3.84 -4.43
CA TYR A 26 -0.15 3.47 -4.66
C TYR A 26 0.29 3.79 -6.10
N ASN A 27 -0.46 3.32 -7.09
CA ASN A 27 -0.16 3.61 -8.51
C ASN A 27 -0.13 5.13 -8.78
N GLY A 28 -0.98 5.90 -8.11
CA GLY A 28 -1.00 7.37 -8.20
C GLY A 28 0.30 8.00 -7.71
N ILE A 29 0.79 7.56 -6.54
CA ILE A 29 2.08 8.00 -5.96
C ILE A 29 3.22 7.68 -6.93
N GLU A 30 3.27 6.46 -7.45
CA GLU A 30 4.31 6.06 -8.41
C GLU A 30 4.30 6.92 -9.68
N ASN A 31 3.11 7.20 -10.21
CA ASN A 31 2.98 8.05 -11.39
C ASN A 31 3.43 9.48 -11.10
N LEU A 32 3.21 9.99 -9.88
CA LEU A 32 3.71 11.30 -9.47
C LEU A 32 5.25 11.30 -9.41
N LEU A 33 5.85 10.28 -8.76
CA LEU A 33 7.31 10.15 -8.68
C LEU A 33 7.95 10.07 -10.07
N LYS A 34 7.38 9.28 -10.99
CA LYS A 34 7.83 9.23 -12.39
C LYS A 34 7.79 10.58 -13.09
N ARG A 35 6.73 11.36 -12.86
CA ARG A 35 6.59 12.71 -13.44
C ARG A 35 7.62 13.68 -12.86
N VAL A 36 7.86 13.64 -11.55
CA VAL A 36 8.85 14.49 -10.90
C VAL A 36 10.26 14.15 -11.39
N LEU A 37 10.64 12.87 -11.41
CA LEU A 37 11.95 12.41 -11.92
C LEU A 37 12.17 12.83 -13.38
N LYS A 38 11.13 12.71 -14.22
CA LYS A 38 11.18 13.19 -15.60
C LYS A 38 11.34 14.71 -15.70
N PHE A 39 10.70 15.46 -14.79
CA PHE A 39 10.78 16.92 -14.76
C PHE A 39 12.18 17.42 -14.37
N ILE A 40 12.87 16.72 -13.46
CA ILE A 40 14.25 17.03 -13.06
C ILE A 40 15.30 16.38 -13.99
N GLU A 41 14.88 15.90 -15.16
CA GLU A 41 15.73 15.30 -16.20
C GLU A 41 16.57 14.09 -15.74
N ILE A 42 16.09 13.38 -14.71
CA ILE A 42 16.74 12.15 -14.25
C ILE A 42 16.21 10.97 -15.07
N PRO A 43 17.10 10.16 -15.65
CA PRO A 43 16.69 8.97 -16.39
C PRO A 43 15.92 8.04 -15.45
N LEU A 44 14.72 7.67 -15.87
CA LEU A 44 13.94 6.66 -15.15
C LEU A 44 14.65 5.30 -15.30
N PRO A 45 14.60 4.44 -14.28
CA PRO A 45 15.12 3.08 -14.42
C PRO A 45 14.46 2.38 -15.61
N ASP A 46 15.27 1.73 -16.45
CA ASP A 46 14.85 1.04 -17.68
C ASP A 46 13.91 -0.15 -17.41
N SER A 47 13.81 -0.57 -16.14
CA SER A 47 12.95 -1.66 -15.72
C SER A 47 11.49 -1.20 -15.69
N LYS A 48 10.72 -1.59 -16.70
CA LYS A 48 9.24 -1.48 -16.72
C LYS A 48 8.54 -2.09 -15.49
N SER A 49 9.28 -2.82 -14.64
CA SER A 49 8.71 -3.66 -13.59
C SER A 49 9.36 -3.55 -12.20
N SER A 50 10.30 -2.63 -11.93
CA SER A 50 10.79 -2.47 -10.56
C SER A 50 10.24 -1.18 -9.95
N HIS A 51 9.01 -1.30 -9.46
CA HIS A 51 8.40 -0.34 -8.53
C HIS A 51 9.35 0.01 -7.37
N GLN A 52 10.20 -0.96 -6.96
CA GLN A 52 11.25 -0.76 -5.96
C GLN A 52 12.32 0.24 -6.42
N ASP A 53 12.83 0.09 -7.65
CA ASP A 53 13.88 0.95 -8.19
C ASP A 53 13.38 2.41 -8.25
N LEU A 54 12.11 2.61 -8.60
CA LEU A 54 11.50 3.94 -8.62
C LEU A 54 11.50 4.61 -7.23
N ILE A 55 11.09 3.86 -6.20
CA ILE A 55 11.08 4.37 -4.82
C ILE A 55 12.50 4.66 -4.34
N GLN A 56 13.44 3.74 -4.61
CA GLN A 56 14.84 3.91 -4.25
C GLN A 56 15.45 5.15 -4.93
N HIS A 57 15.19 5.35 -6.21
CA HIS A 57 15.63 6.56 -6.93
C HIS A 57 15.01 7.82 -6.33
N ALA A 58 13.73 7.79 -5.95
CA ALA A 58 13.10 8.94 -5.31
C ALA A 58 13.75 9.30 -3.96
N VAL A 59 14.21 8.31 -3.17
CA VAL A 59 14.98 8.52 -1.94
C VAL A 59 16.35 9.12 -2.25
N GLU A 60 17.08 8.55 -3.22
CA GLU A 60 18.42 9.03 -3.63
C GLU A 60 18.39 10.50 -4.07
N GLN A 61 17.31 10.90 -4.75
CA GLN A 61 17.08 12.26 -5.19
C GLN A 61 16.43 13.16 -4.14
N LYS A 62 16.28 12.66 -2.90
CA LYS A 62 15.68 13.36 -1.75
C LYS A 62 14.26 13.88 -2.03
N LEU A 63 13.52 13.23 -2.92
CA LEU A 63 12.12 13.54 -3.22
C LEU A 63 11.18 13.02 -2.14
N ILE A 64 11.57 11.92 -1.49
CA ILE A 64 10.87 11.29 -0.37
C ILE A 64 11.89 10.90 0.71
N SER A 65 11.43 10.76 1.96
CA SER A 65 12.26 10.22 3.05
C SER A 65 12.37 8.70 2.97
N GLU A 66 13.39 8.15 3.63
CA GLU A 66 13.55 6.69 3.83
C GLU A 66 12.35 6.09 4.56
N GLU A 67 11.82 6.75 5.58
CA GLU A 67 10.61 6.33 6.31
C GLU A 67 9.37 6.21 5.40
N LEU A 68 9.20 7.16 4.47
CA LEU A 68 8.12 7.10 3.50
C LEU A 68 8.34 5.98 2.49
N ALA A 69 9.59 5.74 2.08
CA ALA A 69 9.93 4.63 1.20
C ALA A 69 9.65 3.26 1.85
N GLU A 70 9.97 3.09 3.13
CA GLU A 70 9.63 1.89 3.90
C GLU A 70 8.11 1.68 3.97
N SER A 71 7.36 2.75 4.25
CA SER A 71 5.90 2.71 4.24
C SER A 71 5.34 2.29 2.86
N LEU A 72 5.90 2.82 1.78
CA LEU A 72 5.52 2.47 0.40
C LEU A 72 5.87 1.03 0.03
N ASP A 73 6.93 0.46 0.63
CA ASP A 73 7.28 -0.95 0.44
C ASP A 73 6.22 -1.89 1.03
N GLU A 74 5.63 -1.54 2.18
CA GLU A 74 4.50 -2.27 2.76
C GLU A 74 3.27 -2.27 1.84
N TYR A 75 2.98 -1.14 1.18
CA TYR A 75 1.93 -1.05 0.18
C TYR A 75 2.24 -1.87 -1.08
N ARG A 76 3.52 -1.96 -1.48
CA ARG A 76 3.96 -2.84 -2.59
C ARG A 76 3.73 -4.31 -2.25
N ALA A 77 4.11 -4.73 -1.04
CA ALA A 77 3.89 -6.09 -0.55
C ALA A 77 2.38 -6.42 -0.49
N PHE A 78 1.56 -5.48 -0.02
CA PHE A 78 0.10 -5.60 -0.04
C PHE A 78 -0.45 -5.77 -1.46
N ARG A 79 0.05 -5.00 -2.43
CA ARG A 79 -0.34 -5.12 -3.85
C ARG A 79 -0.04 -6.50 -4.40
N HIS A 80 1.13 -7.07 -4.09
CA HIS A 80 1.49 -8.42 -4.50
C HIS A 80 0.55 -9.46 -3.89
N PHE A 81 0.30 -9.36 -2.58
CA PHE A 81 -0.64 -10.25 -1.88
C PHE A 81 -2.06 -10.14 -2.44
N PHE A 82 -2.54 -8.95 -2.75
CA PHE A 82 -3.90 -8.73 -3.21
C PHE A 82 -4.10 -9.15 -4.67
N VAL A 83 -3.17 -8.80 -5.57
CA VAL A 83 -3.22 -9.17 -6.99
C VAL A 83 -3.15 -10.69 -7.16
N HIS A 84 -2.35 -11.39 -6.35
CA HIS A 84 -2.29 -12.86 -6.35
C HIS A 84 -3.37 -13.54 -5.49
N GLY A 85 -3.87 -12.86 -4.46
CA GLY A 85 -4.89 -13.37 -3.52
C GLY A 85 -6.31 -13.42 -4.09
N TYR A 86 -6.60 -12.76 -5.21
CA TYR A 86 -7.85 -12.99 -5.95
C TYR A 86 -7.94 -14.38 -6.57
N GLY A 87 -6.81 -15.02 -6.87
CA GLY A 87 -6.75 -16.33 -7.54
C GLY A 87 -6.64 -17.52 -6.59
N ILE A 88 -6.22 -17.29 -5.34
CA ILE A 88 -6.03 -18.35 -4.34
C ILE A 88 -6.94 -18.05 -3.17
N LEU A 89 -8.11 -18.69 -3.19
CA LEU A 89 -8.85 -19.11 -2.01
C LEU A 89 -8.82 -18.12 -0.82
N LEU A 90 -9.86 -17.29 -0.73
CA LEU A 90 -10.48 -16.96 0.57
C LEU A 90 -11.23 -18.19 1.13
N SER A 91 -10.64 -19.38 1.02
CA SER A 91 -11.08 -20.58 1.73
C SER A 91 -9.94 -21.00 2.66
N GLU A 92 -10.11 -20.57 3.89
CA GLU A 92 -9.57 -21.11 5.14
C GLU A 92 -8.04 -21.20 5.32
N ALA A 93 -7.59 -20.52 6.39
CA ALA A 93 -6.38 -20.79 7.18
C ALA A 93 -5.05 -20.83 6.39
N PRO A 94 -4.26 -19.72 6.32
CA PRO A 94 -3.45 -19.34 7.49
C PRO A 94 -2.90 -17.89 7.49
N PHE A 95 -3.69 -16.80 7.45
CA PHE A 95 -3.10 -15.43 7.45
C PHE A 95 -3.78 -14.42 8.38
N ALA A 96 -4.20 -14.84 9.57
CA ALA A 96 -4.68 -13.93 10.62
C ALA A 96 -3.58 -13.02 11.21
N GLY A 97 -2.29 -13.39 11.11
CA GLY A 97 -1.19 -12.65 11.74
C GLY A 97 -0.86 -11.31 11.08
N SER A 98 -0.66 -11.30 9.76
CA SER A 98 -0.21 -10.10 9.03
C SER A 98 -1.29 -9.02 8.95
N VAL A 99 -2.56 -9.43 8.78
CA VAL A 99 -3.70 -8.50 8.79
C VAL A 99 -3.88 -7.85 10.16
N ARG A 100 -3.60 -8.57 11.26
CA ARG A 100 -3.70 -8.04 12.63
C ARG A 100 -2.63 -6.99 12.93
N LYS A 101 -1.43 -7.12 12.34
CA LYS A 101 -0.34 -6.14 12.50
C LYS A 101 -0.66 -4.80 11.82
N LEU A 102 -1.17 -4.85 10.58
CA LEU A 102 -1.62 -3.65 9.85
C LEU A 102 -2.88 -3.03 10.47
N ALA A 103 -3.83 -3.84 10.91
CA ALA A 103 -5.04 -3.34 11.60
C ALA A 103 -4.72 -2.70 12.97
N GLY A 104 -3.71 -3.22 13.68
CA GLY A 104 -3.24 -2.64 14.94
C GLY A 104 -2.57 -1.28 14.77
N SER A 105 -1.77 -1.12 13.71
CA SER A 105 -1.11 0.16 13.39
C SER A 105 -2.11 1.25 12.97
N LEU A 106 -3.18 0.87 12.25
CA LEU A 106 -4.27 1.79 11.89
C LEU A 106 -5.18 2.16 13.07
N ALA A 107 -5.26 1.32 14.11
CA ALA A 107 -6.03 1.61 15.32
C ALA A 107 -5.30 2.55 16.29
N SER A 108 -3.99 2.78 16.11
CA SER A 108 -3.18 3.71 16.90
C SER A 108 -3.05 5.11 16.30
N LEU A 109 -3.64 5.37 15.13
CA LEU A 109 -3.66 6.72 14.57
C LEU A 109 -4.68 7.56 15.35
N PRO A 110 -4.28 8.72 15.90
CA PRO A 110 -5.23 9.64 16.51
C PRO A 110 -6.24 10.06 15.43
N SER A 111 -7.52 9.95 15.76
CA SER A 111 -8.58 10.58 14.98
C SER A 111 -8.22 12.04 14.78
N CYS A 112 -8.07 12.46 13.53
CA CYS A 112 -7.98 13.88 13.20
C CYS A 112 -9.32 14.52 13.61
N ASP A 113 -9.30 15.23 14.72
CA ASP A 113 -10.28 16.27 15.07
C ASP A 113 -10.09 17.50 14.18
#